data_AF-A0A4R8H8Y5-F1
#
_entry.id   AF-A0A4R8H8Y5-F1
#
_cell.length_a   1.000
_cell.length_b   1.000
_cell.length_c   1.000
_cell.angle_alpha   90.00
_cell.angle_beta   90.00
_cell.angle_gamma   90.00
#
_symmetry.space_group_name_H-M   'P 1'
#
loop_
_entity.id
_entity.type
_entity.pdbx_description
1 polymer ?
#
loop_
_entity_poly.entity_id
_entity_poly.type
_entity_poly.pdbx_seq_one_letter_code
_entity_poly.pdbx_strand_id
1 'polypeptide(L)'
;MDAIASIAAEEVANEINQIIVQRSKELNLPHQTMRYSPGYGDLEIDIQPKLLAVLDGEKLGISATKTCILQPEKSITAIIGLGTNENSYKAKCDFHCASCKFDTCVYDKLATSH
;
A
#
# COMPACT_ATOMS: atom_id res chain seq x y z
N MET A 1 -21.99 0.47 -8.38
CA MET A 1 -21.06 -0.61 -8.79
C MET A 1 -19.64 -0.31 -8.35
N ASP A 2 -19.13 0.91 -8.53
CA ASP A 2 -17.74 1.27 -8.17
C ASP A 2 -17.37 1.11 -6.68
N ALA A 3 -18.33 1.31 -5.79
CA ALA A 3 -18.13 1.11 -4.35
C ALA A 3 -17.87 -0.36 -4.00
N ILE A 4 -18.60 -1.29 -4.62
CA ILE A 4 -18.47 -2.74 -4.37
C ILE A 4 -17.11 -3.24 -4.85
N ALA A 5 -16.67 -2.79 -6.03
CA ALA A 5 -15.36 -3.15 -6.58
C ALA A 5 -14.20 -2.60 -5.74
N SER A 6 -14.36 -1.38 -5.19
CA SER A 6 -13.34 -0.79 -4.31
C SER A 6 -13.24 -1.56 -2.99
N ILE A 7 -14.39 -1.88 -2.36
CA ILE A 7 -14.45 -2.68 -1.13
C ILE A 7 -13.85 -4.08 -1.35
N ALA A 8 -14.16 -4.73 -2.47
CA ALA A 8 -13.61 -6.03 -2.79
C ALA A 8 -12.07 -6.00 -2.96
N ALA A 9 -11.55 -4.99 -3.65
CA ALA A 9 -10.10 -4.80 -3.79
C ALA A 9 -9.40 -4.56 -2.44
N GLU A 10 -10.04 -3.78 -1.56
CA GLU A 10 -9.54 -3.53 -0.19
C GLU A 10 -9.55 -4.80 0.67
N GLU A 11 -10.62 -5.58 0.62
CA GLU A 11 -10.75 -6.82 1.39
C GLU A 11 -9.69 -7.85 0.96
N VAL A 12 -9.49 -8.03 -0.35
CA VAL A 12 -8.43 -8.88 -0.89
C VAL A 12 -7.05 -8.38 -0.43
N ALA A 13 -6.82 -7.07 -0.44
CA ALA A 13 -5.56 -6.52 0.06
C ALA A 13 -5.36 -6.80 1.55
N ASN A 14 -6.43 -6.83 2.36
CA ASN A 14 -6.39 -7.16 3.78
C ASN A 14 -6.05 -8.64 4.01
N GLU A 15 -6.65 -9.55 3.24
CA GLU A 15 -6.32 -10.98 3.28
C GLU A 15 -4.85 -11.24 2.91
N ILE A 16 -4.38 -10.62 1.82
CA ILE A 16 -2.97 -10.72 1.39
C ILE A 16 -2.04 -10.21 2.50
N ASN A 17 -2.41 -9.13 3.18
CA ASN A 17 -1.62 -8.61 4.29
C ASN A 17 -1.49 -9.63 5.42
N GLN A 18 -2.56 -10.37 5.76
CA GLN A 18 -2.50 -11.44 6.77
C GLN A 18 -1.53 -12.57 6.37
N ILE A 19 -1.51 -12.94 5.08
CA ILE A 19 -0.56 -13.93 4.55
C ILE A 19 0.88 -13.42 4.67
N ILE A 20 1.11 -12.14 4.37
CA ILE A 20 2.43 -11.50 4.51
C ILE A 20 2.88 -11.52 5.97
N VAL A 21 1.98 -11.19 6.92
CA VAL A 21 2.28 -11.26 8.37
C VAL A 21 2.72 -12.65 8.78
N GLN A 22 2.04 -13.69 8.28
CA GLN A 22 2.37 -15.06 8.65
C GLN A 22 3.74 -15.47 8.09
N ARG A 23 4.01 -15.16 6.82
CA ARG A 23 5.31 -15.42 6.19
C ARG A 23 6.45 -14.62 6.82
N SER A 24 6.20 -13.38 7.23
CA SER A 24 7.25 -12.55 7.83
C SER A 24 7.74 -13.15 9.14
N LYS A 25 6.85 -13.74 9.94
CA LYS A 25 7.21 -14.47 11.17
C LYS A 25 8.07 -15.70 10.88
N GLU A 26 7.74 -16.46 9.84
CA GLU A 26 8.52 -17.63 9.40
C GLU A 26 9.95 -17.23 8.96
N LEU A 27 10.12 -16.02 8.44
CA LEU A 27 11.41 -15.46 8.03
C LEU A 27 12.18 -14.75 9.15
N ASN A 28 11.70 -14.80 10.41
CA ASN A 28 12.25 -14.02 11.53
C ASN A 28 12.26 -12.50 11.28
N LEU A 29 11.28 -11.99 10.53
CA LEU A 29 11.04 -10.57 10.26
C LEU A 29 9.70 -10.15 10.89
N PRO A 30 9.60 -10.10 12.23
CA PRO A 30 8.31 -9.91 12.91
C PRO A 30 7.74 -8.49 12.77
N HIS A 31 8.55 -7.52 12.31
CA HIS A 31 8.14 -6.14 12.16
C HIS A 31 7.87 -5.79 10.70
N GLN A 32 6.84 -4.98 10.48
CA GLN A 32 6.36 -4.60 9.16
C GLN A 32 5.85 -3.17 9.15
N THR A 33 6.07 -2.47 8.04
CA THR A 33 5.53 -1.13 7.80
C THR A 33 4.04 -1.20 7.45
N MET A 34 3.37 -0.04 7.41
CA MET A 34 2.09 0.07 6.71
C MET A 34 2.25 -0.16 5.20
N ARG A 35 1.15 -0.44 4.50
CA ARG A 35 1.08 -0.57 3.04
C ARG A 35 1.29 0.80 2.39
N TYR A 36 2.39 0.98 1.68
CA TYR A 36 2.71 2.25 1.05
C TYR A 36 2.48 2.20 -0.46
N SER A 37 1.58 3.05 -0.97
CA SER A 37 1.16 3.04 -2.37
C SER A 37 1.65 4.30 -3.09
N PRO A 38 2.08 4.22 -4.36
CA PRO A 38 2.46 5.40 -5.13
C PRO A 38 1.37 6.48 -5.16
N GLY A 39 1.78 7.73 -5.01
CA GLY A 39 0.89 8.89 -4.97
C GLY A 39 0.44 9.31 -3.57
N TYR A 40 0.83 8.58 -2.52
CA TYR A 40 0.58 8.96 -1.13
C TYR A 40 1.86 9.30 -0.37
N GLY A 41 1.77 10.29 0.53
CA GLY A 41 2.91 10.74 1.34
C GLY A 41 4.10 11.24 0.51
N ASP A 42 5.29 10.74 0.83
CA ASP A 42 6.55 10.97 0.12
C ASP A 42 6.79 10.01 -1.08
N LEU A 43 5.88 9.07 -1.38
CA LEU A 43 6.00 8.21 -2.55
C LEU A 43 5.36 8.85 -3.78
N GLU A 44 6.22 9.32 -4.67
CA GLU A 44 5.86 9.91 -5.95
C GLU A 44 5.07 8.92 -6.85
N ILE A 45 4.01 9.42 -7.51
CA ILE A 45 3.09 8.58 -8.31
C ILE A 45 3.76 8.02 -9.58
N ASP A 46 4.79 8.70 -10.08
CA ASP A 46 5.58 8.37 -11.26
C ASP A 46 6.50 7.16 -11.07
N ILE A 47 6.63 6.64 -9.84
CA ILE A 47 7.22 5.31 -9.61
C ILE A 47 6.27 4.17 -10.01
N GLN A 48 4.97 4.43 -10.14
CA GLN A 48 3.94 3.42 -10.39
C GLN A 48 4.23 2.49 -11.59
N PRO A 49 4.68 2.98 -12.77
CA PRO A 49 5.03 2.11 -13.89
C PRO A 49 6.25 1.23 -13.60
N LYS A 50 7.24 1.76 -12.86
CA LYS A 50 8.43 0.99 -12.46
C LYS A 50 8.06 -0.10 -11.47
N LEU A 51 7.19 0.22 -10.50
CA LEU A 51 6.69 -0.76 -9.54
C LEU A 51 5.94 -1.90 -10.24
N LEU A 52 5.08 -1.58 -11.22
CA LEU A 52 4.40 -2.61 -12.03
C LEU A 52 5.38 -3.47 -12.83
N ALA A 53 6.46 -2.90 -13.35
CA ALA A 53 7.49 -3.69 -14.06
C ALA A 53 8.18 -4.70 -13.13
N VAL A 54 8.48 -4.32 -11.87
CA VAL A 54 9.06 -5.23 -10.88
C VAL A 54 8.09 -6.32 -10.45
N LEU A 55 6.79 -6.00 -10.38
CA LEU A 55 5.73 -6.93 -10.01
C LEU A 55 5.22 -7.81 -11.17
N ASP A 56 5.80 -7.70 -12.37
CA ASP A 56 5.28 -8.31 -13.60
C ASP A 56 3.78 -7.99 -13.82
N GLY A 57 3.37 -6.73 -13.63
CA GLY A 57 1.97 -6.30 -13.66
C GLY A 57 1.22 -6.72 -14.93
N GLU A 58 1.90 -6.82 -16.07
CA GLU A 58 1.34 -7.33 -17.33
C GLU A 58 0.78 -8.76 -17.19
N LYS A 59 1.48 -9.65 -16.47
CA LYS A 59 1.00 -11.03 -16.21
C LYS A 59 -0.23 -11.06 -15.32
N LEU A 60 -0.40 -10.03 -14.49
CA LEU A 60 -1.57 -9.83 -13.63
C LEU A 60 -2.71 -9.10 -14.35
N GLY A 61 -2.50 -8.66 -15.60
CA GLY A 61 -3.47 -7.86 -16.36
C GLY A 61 -3.63 -6.42 -15.84
N ILE A 62 -2.63 -5.92 -15.09
CA ILE A 62 -2.63 -4.57 -14.51
C ILE A 62 -1.56 -3.71 -15.19
N SER A 63 -1.96 -2.54 -15.66
CA SER A 63 -1.07 -1.55 -16.30
C SER A 63 -1.25 -0.16 -15.71
N ALA A 64 -0.37 0.78 -16.03
CA ALA A 64 -0.50 2.19 -15.66
C ALA A 64 -0.65 3.05 -16.92
N THR A 65 -1.54 4.04 -16.87
CA THR A 65 -1.69 5.05 -17.93
C THR A 65 -0.50 6.01 -17.96
N LYS A 66 -0.48 6.92 -18.95
CA LYS A 66 0.49 8.03 -19.01
C LYS A 66 0.43 8.96 -17.79
N THR A 67 -0.72 9.01 -17.11
CA THR A 67 -0.90 9.76 -15.86
C THR A 67 -0.66 8.90 -14.61
N CYS A 68 -0.07 7.72 -14.78
CA CYS A 68 0.25 6.76 -13.72
C CYS A 68 -0.97 6.23 -12.95
N ILE A 69 -2.16 6.28 -13.55
CA ILE A 69 -3.37 5.68 -12.99
C ILE A 69 -3.42 4.20 -13.39
N LEU A 70 -3.78 3.32 -12.46
CA LEU A 70 -3.87 1.89 -12.72
C LEU A 70 -5.06 1.56 -13.64
N GLN A 71 -4.87 0.57 -14.51
CA GLN A 71 -5.90 -0.01 -15.36
C GLN A 71 -5.87 -1.54 -15.17
N PRO A 72 -6.96 -2.14 -14.66
CA PRO A 72 -8.23 -1.53 -14.23
C PRO A 72 -8.10 -0.51 -13.10
N GLU A 73 -8.97 0.51 -13.06
CA GLU A 73 -8.91 1.61 -12.06
C GLU A 73 -9.11 1.13 -10.63
N LYS A 74 -9.84 0.03 -10.44
CA LYS A 74 -10.05 -0.61 -9.14
C LYS A 74 -8.95 -1.65 -8.85
N SER A 75 -7.71 -1.19 -8.92
CA SER A 75 -6.51 -1.96 -8.59
C SER A 75 -5.72 -1.22 -7.51
N ILE A 76 -4.98 -1.98 -6.70
CA ILE A 76 -4.14 -1.44 -5.63
C ILE A 76 -2.74 -2.04 -5.78
N THR A 77 -1.71 -1.20 -5.73
CA THR A 77 -0.32 -1.63 -5.57
C THR A 77 0.25 -1.00 -4.31
N ALA A 78 0.95 -1.78 -3.49
CA ALA A 78 1.56 -1.29 -2.27
C ALA A 78 2.91 -1.97 -2.00
N ILE A 79 3.76 -1.28 -1.26
CA ILE A 79 5.04 -1.74 -0.75
C ILE A 79 4.89 -1.95 0.76
N ILE A 80 5.41 -3.07 1.26
CA ILE A 80 5.46 -3.38 2.69
C ILE A 80 6.90 -3.73 3.03
N GLY A 81 7.53 -2.94 3.90
CA GLY A 81 8.86 -3.24 4.42
C GLY A 81 8.76 -4.27 5.54
N LEU A 82 9.63 -5.30 5.50
CA LEU A 82 9.75 -6.32 6.54
C LEU A 82 11.11 -6.17 7.24
N GLY A 83 11.16 -6.37 8.56
CA GLY A 83 12.38 -6.14 9.33
C GLY A 83 12.40 -6.78 10.71
N THR A 84 13.58 -6.72 11.35
CA THR A 84 13.81 -7.13 12.74
C THR A 84 13.74 -5.97 13.73
N ASN A 85 13.74 -4.73 13.24
CA ASN A 85 13.71 -3.52 14.07
C ASN A 85 12.27 -3.06 14.30
N GLU A 86 11.97 -2.67 15.54
CA GLU A 86 10.66 -2.16 15.96
C GLU A 86 10.33 -0.75 15.44
N ASN A 87 11.34 -0.01 14.96
CA ASN A 87 11.25 1.44 14.68
C ASN A 87 10.37 1.86 13.50
N SER A 88 9.86 0.94 12.68
CA SER A 88 8.96 1.25 11.55
C SER A 88 7.47 1.10 11.88
N TYR A 89 7.13 0.79 13.14
CA TYR A 89 5.76 0.54 13.56
C TYR A 89 5.02 1.86 13.89
N LYS A 90 4.44 2.51 12.88
CA LYS A 90 3.29 3.38 13.12
C LYS A 90 2.05 2.50 13.09
N ALA A 91 1.21 2.60 14.13
CA ALA A 91 0.03 1.77 14.36
C ALA A 91 -0.83 1.56 13.08
N LYS A 92 -1.63 0.50 13.07
CA LYS A 92 -2.54 0.19 11.95
C LYS A 92 -3.44 1.39 11.65
N CYS A 93 -3.17 2.08 10.54
CA CYS A 93 -4.17 2.91 9.89
C CYS A 93 -4.89 2.00 8.89
N ASP A 94 -6.12 1.61 9.20
CA ASP A 94 -6.95 0.77 8.32
C ASP A 94 -7.57 1.58 7.16
N PHE A 95 -6.89 2.65 6.72
CA PHE A 95 -7.29 3.60 5.67
C PHE A 95 -8.67 4.26 5.85
N HIS A 96 -9.33 4.06 6.99
CA HIS A 96 -10.53 4.78 7.38
C HIS A 96 -10.15 6.15 7.98
N CYS A 97 -9.86 7.12 7.11
CA CYS A 97 -9.49 8.48 7.56
C CYS A 97 -10.54 9.13 8.46
N ALA A 98 -11.83 8.80 8.28
CA ALA A 98 -12.93 9.32 9.10
C ALA A 98 -12.87 8.89 10.59
N SER A 99 -12.18 7.79 10.91
CA SER A 99 -12.01 7.27 12.28
C SER A 99 -10.54 7.12 12.67
N CYS A 100 -9.64 7.68 11.86
CA CYS A 100 -8.20 7.60 12.04
C CYS A 100 -7.76 8.45 13.23
N LYS A 101 -7.02 7.84 14.16
CA LYS A 101 -6.55 8.48 15.41
C LYS A 101 -5.11 8.99 15.30
N PHE A 102 -4.58 9.15 14.09
CA PHE A 102 -3.22 9.63 13.89
C PHE A 102 -3.19 11.15 13.82
N ASP A 103 -2.44 11.79 14.72
CA ASP A 103 -2.22 13.24 14.74
C ASP A 103 -1.39 13.72 13.53
N THR A 104 -0.59 12.85 12.92
CA THR A 104 0.19 13.15 11.71
C THR A 104 0.10 11.97 10.76
N CYS A 105 -0.57 12.16 9.63
CA CYS A 105 -0.81 11.12 8.64
C CYS A 105 0.33 11.09 7.61
N VAL A 106 1.03 9.96 7.51
CA VAL A 106 2.09 9.77 6.49
C VAL A 106 1.54 9.72 5.06
N TYR A 107 0.22 9.58 4.88
CA TYR A 107 -0.43 9.62 3.57
C TYR A 107 -0.89 11.03 3.16
N ASP A 108 -0.85 12.00 4.09
CA ASP A 108 -1.13 13.40 3.79
C ASP A 108 0.11 14.07 3.20
N LYS A 109 0.02 14.56 1.97
CA LYS A 109 1.12 15.25 1.28
C LYS A 109 1.54 16.55 1.99
N LEU A 110 0.68 17.12 2.83
CA LEU A 110 1.00 18.32 3.62
C LEU A 110 1.74 18.02 4.92
N ALA A 111 1.84 16.74 5.34
CA ALA A 111 2.46 16.36 6.61
C ALA A 111 3.99 16.24 6.55
N THR A 112 4.61 16.37 5.37
CA THR A 112 6.07 16.30 5.19
C THR A 112 6.63 17.70 4.98
N SER A 113 6.70 18.48 6.05
CA SER A 113 7.41 19.76 6.12
C SER A 113 7.98 19.98 7.52
N HIS A 114 9.02 19.23 7.87
CA HIS A 114 9.94 19.56 8.95
C HIS A 114 11.35 19.10 8.61
#